data_AF-A0A7C5N9M5-F1
#
_entry.id   AF-A0A7C5N9M5-F1
#
_cell.length_a   1.000
_cell.length_b   1.000
_cell.length_c   1.000
_cell.angle_alpha   90.00
_cell.angle_beta   90.00
_cell.angle_gamma   90.00
#
_symmetry.space_group_name_H-M   'P 1'
#
loop_
_entity.id
_entity.type
_entity.pdbx_description
1 polymer ?
#
loop_
_entity_poly.entity_id
_entity_poly.type
_entity_poly.pdbx_seq_one_letter_code
_entity_poly.pdbx_strand_id
1 'polypeptide(L)'
;MRSKHAQKAWPILLLALVWACQGQAAEKPEDLYKTYCWQCHGMKGNGYGINVRDMSVQPRDHTDAKEMSARSDEDLFKAIKHGGQSVNKSVLMPPWDGVLSDEEIHGLVRYLRELCQCRHGGA
;
A
#
# COMPACT_ATOMS: atom_id res chain seq x y z
N MET A 1 -73.02 17.89 17.74
CA MET A 1 -72.42 16.56 17.55
C MET A 1 -70.95 16.62 17.97
N ARG A 2 -70.53 15.61 18.76
CA ARG A 2 -69.18 15.43 19.31
C ARG A 2 -68.13 15.21 18.22
N SER A 3 -66.92 15.72 18.52
CA SER A 3 -65.56 15.22 18.26
C SER A 3 -65.24 14.57 16.89
N LYS A 4 -64.08 14.82 16.30
CA LYS A 4 -62.81 14.21 16.72
C LYS A 4 -61.60 15.07 16.36
N HIS A 5 -60.69 15.10 17.32
CA HIS A 5 -59.29 15.48 17.20
C HIS A 5 -58.53 14.63 16.18
N ALA A 6 -57.55 15.24 15.51
CA ALA A 6 -56.23 14.70 15.20
C ALA A 6 -55.36 15.92 14.87
N GLN A 7 -54.60 16.55 15.77
CA GLN A 7 -53.49 16.08 16.60
C GLN A 7 -52.50 15.13 15.89
N LYS A 8 -51.34 15.72 15.59
CA LYS A 8 -49.96 15.24 15.87
C LYS A 8 -49.16 14.68 14.69
N ALA A 9 -48.20 15.51 14.27
CA ALA A 9 -46.75 15.25 14.21
C ALA A 9 -46.26 13.99 13.47
N TRP A 10 -45.38 14.17 12.48
CA TRP A 10 -43.93 14.02 12.70
C TRP A 10 -43.14 14.49 11.46
N PRO A 11 -42.08 15.31 11.58
CA PRO A 11 -41.24 15.68 10.44
C PRO A 11 -40.32 14.50 10.09
N ILE A 12 -40.67 13.75 9.05
CA ILE A 12 -39.78 12.76 8.43
C ILE A 12 -38.97 13.50 7.36
N LEU A 13 -38.08 14.40 7.78
CA LEU A 13 -37.20 15.13 6.86
C LEU A 13 -35.80 15.37 7.45
N LEU A 14 -35.40 14.59 8.47
CA LEU A 14 -34.11 14.71 9.16
C LEU A 14 -33.45 13.35 9.43
N LEU A 15 -33.49 12.41 8.47
CA LEU A 15 -32.82 11.10 8.57
C LEU A 15 -32.07 10.68 7.31
N ALA A 16 -31.74 11.63 6.42
CA ALA A 16 -31.06 11.34 5.14
C ALA A 16 -29.66 11.99 5.02
N LEU A 17 -29.06 12.47 6.11
CA LEU A 17 -27.74 13.14 6.09
C LEU A 17 -26.61 12.32 6.73
N VAL A 18 -26.83 11.04 7.03
CA VAL A 18 -25.81 10.15 7.59
C VAL A 18 -25.46 9.05 6.59
N TRP A 19 -25.12 9.44 5.37
CA TRP A 19 -24.52 8.52 4.40
C TRP A 19 -23.30 9.19 3.77
N ALA A 20 -22.17 8.50 3.89
CA ALA A 20 -20.89 8.75 3.24
C ALA A 20 -19.95 9.79 3.89
N CYS A 21 -19.32 9.36 5.00
CA CYS A 21 -17.86 9.36 5.00
C CYS A 21 -17.43 7.90 4.73
N GLN A 22 -17.61 7.44 3.48
CA GLN A 22 -16.90 6.23 3.06
C GLN A 22 -15.47 6.70 2.82
N GLY A 23 -14.57 6.40 3.77
CA GLY A 23 -13.14 6.58 3.53
C GLY A 23 -12.79 5.92 2.21
N GLN A 24 -11.99 6.61 1.39
CA GLN A 24 -11.51 6.08 0.11
C GLN A 24 -10.94 4.68 0.38
N ALA A 25 -11.48 3.65 -0.28
CA ALA A 25 -10.95 2.30 -0.12
C ALA A 25 -9.51 2.28 -0.65
N ALA A 26 -8.58 1.70 0.12
CA ALA A 26 -7.20 1.55 -0.30
C ALA A 26 -7.12 0.73 -1.60
N GLU A 27 -6.27 1.15 -2.52
CA GLU A 27 -6.01 0.42 -3.77
C GLU A 27 -5.36 -0.93 -3.47
N LYS A 28 -5.51 -1.89 -4.40
CA LYS A 28 -4.91 -3.21 -4.24
C LYS A 28 -3.37 -3.13 -4.30
N PRO A 29 -2.64 -3.77 -3.36
CA PRO A 29 -1.19 -3.74 -3.34
C PRO A 29 -0.52 -4.20 -4.65
N GLU A 30 -1.10 -5.20 -5.32
CA GLU A 30 -0.61 -5.72 -6.60
C GLU A 30 -0.63 -4.63 -7.69
N ASP A 31 -1.69 -3.83 -7.71
CA ASP A 31 -1.91 -2.80 -8.72
C ASP A 31 -1.03 -1.57 -8.42
N LEU A 32 -0.84 -1.24 -7.14
CA LEU A 32 0.15 -0.27 -6.71
C LEU A 32 1.58 -0.70 -7.12
N TYR A 33 1.93 -1.97 -6.92
CA TYR A 33 3.25 -2.49 -7.32
C TYR A 33 3.48 -2.41 -8.83
N LYS A 34 2.47 -2.76 -9.63
CA LYS A 34 2.46 -2.62 -11.10
C LYS A 34 2.42 -1.17 -11.59
N THR A 35 2.07 -0.23 -10.73
CA THR A 35 2.07 1.19 -11.08
C THR A 35 3.43 1.82 -10.77
N TYR A 36 3.93 1.58 -9.56
CA TYR A 36 5.05 2.35 -8.99
C TYR A 36 6.38 1.60 -8.92
N CYS A 37 6.37 0.27 -8.75
CA CYS A 37 7.56 -0.49 -8.35
C CYS A 37 8.21 -1.28 -9.50
N TRP A 38 7.41 -1.86 -10.39
CA TRP A 38 7.88 -2.83 -11.39
C TRP A 38 8.90 -2.29 -12.40
N GLN A 39 8.89 -0.99 -12.68
CA GLN A 39 9.78 -0.39 -13.67
C GLN A 39 11.26 -0.58 -13.31
N CYS A 40 11.56 -0.68 -12.02
CA CYS A 40 12.87 -1.01 -11.48
C CYS A 40 12.92 -2.46 -10.95
N HIS A 41 11.92 -2.91 -10.19
CA HIS A 41 11.97 -4.24 -9.57
C HIS A 41 11.49 -5.39 -10.46
N GLY A 42 11.05 -5.12 -11.70
CA GLY A 42 10.56 -6.12 -12.65
C GLY A 42 9.08 -6.48 -12.44
N MET A 43 8.42 -6.92 -13.53
CA MET A 43 7.01 -7.39 -13.51
C MET A 43 6.79 -8.58 -12.58
N LYS A 44 7.82 -9.41 -12.39
CA LYS A 44 7.82 -10.56 -11.48
C LYS A 44 8.42 -10.24 -10.11
N GLY A 45 8.89 -9.01 -9.89
CA GLY A 45 9.62 -8.63 -8.68
C GLY A 45 11.05 -9.15 -8.60
N ASN A 46 11.62 -9.65 -9.68
CA ASN A 46 12.95 -10.30 -9.70
C ASN A 46 14.14 -9.34 -9.88
N GLY A 47 13.94 -8.03 -9.71
CA GLY A 47 14.98 -7.02 -9.85
C GLY A 47 15.34 -6.64 -11.30
N TYR A 48 14.72 -7.27 -12.30
CA TYR A 48 14.98 -7.02 -13.73
C TYR A 48 13.94 -6.09 -14.36
N GLY A 49 13.80 -4.87 -13.83
CA GLY A 49 12.96 -3.82 -14.42
C GLY A 49 13.59 -3.19 -15.67
N ILE A 50 12.78 -2.47 -16.45
CA ILE A 50 13.24 -1.83 -17.70
C ILE A 50 14.33 -0.78 -17.44
N ASN A 51 14.31 -0.16 -16.26
CA ASN A 51 15.18 0.97 -15.91
C ASN A 51 16.55 0.54 -15.36
N VAL A 52 16.83 -0.76 -15.20
CA VAL A 52 17.98 -1.21 -14.38
C VAL A 52 19.31 -1.35 -15.11
N ARG A 53 19.30 -1.37 -16.45
CA ARG A 53 20.48 -1.72 -17.28
C ARG A 53 21.74 -0.93 -16.93
N ASP A 54 21.58 0.37 -16.69
CA ASP A 54 22.68 1.32 -16.51
C ASP A 54 22.83 1.76 -15.03
N MET A 55 22.16 1.06 -14.09
CA MET A 55 22.25 1.35 -12.65
C MET A 55 23.48 0.69 -12.01
N SER A 56 24.26 1.46 -11.25
CA SER A 56 25.40 0.94 -10.48
C SER A 56 25.00 0.07 -9.29
N VAL A 57 23.79 0.29 -8.74
CA VAL A 57 23.19 -0.53 -7.69
C VAL A 57 21.89 -1.10 -8.24
N GLN A 58 21.85 -2.41 -8.42
CA GLN A 58 20.68 -3.10 -8.96
C GLN A 58 19.56 -3.14 -7.90
N PRO A 59 18.28 -3.02 -8.32
CA PRO A 59 17.14 -3.21 -7.43
C PRO A 59 17.14 -4.61 -6.81
N ARG A 60 16.52 -4.71 -5.63
CA ARG A 60 16.38 -5.99 -4.94
C ARG A 60 15.45 -6.93 -5.71
N ASP A 61 15.80 -8.20 -5.75
CA ASP A 61 14.89 -9.30 -6.05
C ASP A 61 13.97 -9.51 -4.83
N HIS A 62 12.69 -9.21 -4.99
CA HIS A 62 11.63 -9.40 -4.00
C HIS A 62 11.08 -10.83 -3.97
N THR A 63 11.50 -11.70 -4.87
CA THR A 63 11.14 -13.13 -4.89
C THR A 63 12.16 -14.00 -4.14
N ASP A 64 13.35 -13.46 -3.82
CA ASP A 64 14.35 -14.15 -3.03
C ASP A 64 13.93 -14.21 -1.56
N ALA A 65 13.38 -15.36 -1.15
CA ALA A 65 12.94 -15.64 0.22
C ALA A 65 14.03 -15.38 1.26
N LYS A 66 15.25 -15.89 1.02
CA LYS A 66 16.35 -15.78 1.97
C LYS A 66 16.73 -14.32 2.20
N GLU A 67 16.87 -13.58 1.12
CA GLU A 67 17.18 -12.16 1.23
C GLU A 67 16.00 -11.41 1.88
N MET A 68 14.78 -11.56 1.39
CA MET A 68 13.64 -10.81 1.91
C MET A 68 13.35 -11.12 3.38
N SER A 69 13.57 -12.35 3.85
CA SER A 69 13.43 -12.73 5.26
C SER A 69 14.42 -12.05 6.21
N ALA A 70 15.60 -11.66 5.73
CA ALA A 70 16.57 -10.96 6.57
C ALA A 70 16.17 -9.50 6.88
N ARG A 71 15.10 -8.99 6.26
CA ARG A 71 14.62 -7.61 6.43
C ARG A 71 13.34 -7.63 7.22
N SER A 72 13.21 -6.72 8.18
CA SER A 72 11.98 -6.58 8.97
C SER A 72 10.88 -5.92 8.13
N ASP A 73 9.62 -6.11 8.51
CA ASP A 73 8.50 -5.42 7.87
C ASP A 73 8.60 -3.89 8.06
N GLU A 74 9.19 -3.45 9.19
CA GLU A 74 9.48 -2.04 9.45
C GLU A 74 10.52 -1.48 8.48
N ASP A 75 11.61 -2.22 8.19
CA ASP A 75 12.62 -1.81 7.22
C ASP A 75 12.02 -1.72 5.80
N LEU A 76 11.17 -2.69 5.43
CA LEU A 76 10.48 -2.67 4.14
C LEU A 76 9.52 -1.48 4.05
N PHE A 77 8.74 -1.24 5.10
CA PHE A 77 7.85 -0.08 5.19
C PHE A 77 8.63 1.22 5.06
N LYS A 78 9.72 1.38 5.82
CA LYS A 78 10.59 2.55 5.80
C LYS A 78 11.21 2.78 4.43
N ALA A 79 11.69 1.73 3.78
CA ALA A 79 12.26 1.79 2.43
C ALA A 79 11.25 2.28 1.38
N ILE A 80 10.00 1.81 1.46
CA ILE A 80 8.93 2.28 0.56
C ILE A 80 8.54 3.72 0.91
N LYS A 81 8.27 3.99 2.18
CA LYS A 81 7.78 5.29 2.63
C LYS A 81 8.77 6.42 2.35
N HIS A 82 10.04 6.22 2.70
CA HIS A 82 11.06 7.26 2.69
C HIS A 82 12.19 7.01 1.66
N GLY A 83 12.01 6.05 0.77
CA GLY A 83 12.97 5.72 -0.29
C GLY A 83 14.18 4.92 0.20
N GLY A 84 15.00 4.49 -0.76
CA GLY A 84 16.11 3.56 -0.49
C GLY A 84 17.20 4.14 0.40
N GLN A 85 17.45 5.44 0.33
CA GLN A 85 18.46 6.10 1.17
C GLN A 85 18.16 5.97 2.67
N SER A 86 16.87 5.93 3.04
CA SER A 86 16.42 5.82 4.44
C SER A 86 16.85 4.52 5.14
N VAL A 87 17.21 3.51 4.34
CA VAL A 87 17.69 2.18 4.77
C VAL A 87 19.09 1.87 4.21
N ASN A 88 19.89 2.91 3.94
CA ASN A 88 21.25 2.80 3.40
C ASN A 88 21.32 2.02 2.07
N LYS A 89 20.36 2.25 1.17
CA LYS A 89 20.31 1.72 -0.21
C LYS A 89 20.32 2.87 -1.23
N SER A 90 20.15 2.52 -2.50
CA SER A 90 20.23 3.46 -3.62
C SER A 90 19.28 4.64 -3.45
N VAL A 91 19.80 5.86 -3.70
CA VAL A 91 19.01 7.11 -3.76
C VAL A 91 18.00 7.12 -4.92
N LEU A 92 18.15 6.20 -5.88
CA LEU A 92 17.26 6.08 -7.03
C LEU A 92 15.91 5.44 -6.67
N MET A 93 15.78 4.80 -5.51
CA MET A 93 14.48 4.35 -4.99
C MET A 93 13.83 5.54 -4.29
N PRO A 94 12.79 6.17 -4.89
CA PRO A 94 12.20 7.40 -4.36
C PRO A 94 11.34 7.13 -3.10
N PRO A 95 11.08 8.15 -2.27
CA PRO A 95 10.05 8.10 -1.25
C PRO A 95 8.65 8.09 -1.87
N TRP A 96 7.71 7.40 -1.22
CA TRP A 96 6.32 7.26 -1.67
C TRP A 96 5.29 7.86 -0.69
N ASP A 97 5.71 8.44 0.43
CA ASP A 97 4.84 9.05 1.45
C ASP A 97 4.04 10.28 0.98
N GLY A 98 4.40 10.89 -0.15
CA GLY A 98 3.61 11.94 -0.80
C GLY A 98 2.53 11.43 -1.77
N VAL A 99 2.49 10.12 -2.04
CA VAL A 99 1.62 9.51 -3.06
C VAL A 99 0.76 8.39 -2.47
N LEU A 100 1.31 7.59 -1.56
CA LEU A 100 0.66 6.44 -0.94
C LEU A 100 0.40 6.69 0.53
N SER A 101 -0.76 6.25 1.00
CA SER A 101 -1.08 6.22 2.43
C SER A 101 -0.29 5.14 3.17
N ASP A 102 -0.19 5.26 4.49
CA ASP A 102 0.47 4.25 5.32
C ASP A 102 -0.21 2.87 5.21
N GLU A 103 -1.53 2.85 5.04
CA GLU A 103 -2.29 1.61 4.84
C GLU A 103 -1.90 0.91 3.53
N GLU A 104 -1.75 1.67 2.44
CA GLU A 104 -1.31 1.17 1.14
C GLU A 104 0.14 0.69 1.19
N ILE A 105 1.03 1.39 1.89
CA ILE A 105 2.42 0.97 2.07
C ILE A 105 2.49 -0.33 2.87
N HIS A 106 1.71 -0.46 3.95
CA HIS A 106 1.59 -1.73 4.67
C HIS A 106 1.02 -2.84 3.76
N GLY A 107 0.09 -2.50 2.87
CA GLY A 107 -0.39 -3.38 1.80
C GLY A 107 0.72 -3.87 0.90
N LEU A 108 1.57 -2.97 0.41
CA LEU A 108 2.74 -3.32 -0.39
C LEU A 108 3.71 -4.22 0.37
N VAL A 109 3.98 -3.97 1.65
CA VAL A 109 4.83 -4.85 2.47
C VAL A 109 4.27 -6.27 2.52
N ARG A 110 2.95 -6.44 2.72
CA ARG A 110 2.31 -7.77 2.65
C ARG A 110 2.48 -8.42 1.28
N TYR A 111 2.29 -7.66 0.22
CA TYR A 111 2.49 -8.16 -1.14
C TYR A 111 3.94 -8.60 -1.40
N LEU A 112 4.94 -7.89 -0.87
CA LEU A 112 6.34 -8.34 -0.94
C LEU A 112 6.54 -9.69 -0.22
N ARG A 113 5.83 -9.95 0.89
CA ARG A 113 5.86 -11.24 1.58
C ARG A 113 5.22 -12.36 0.77
N GLU A 114 4.18 -12.05 0.01
CA GLU A 114 3.58 -13.01 -0.93
C GLU A 114 4.52 -13.34 -2.10
N LEU A 115 5.21 -12.34 -2.65
CA LEU A 115 6.19 -12.53 -3.73
C LEU A 115 7.36 -13.42 -3.30
N CYS A 116 7.91 -13.22 -2.11
CA CYS A 116 9.01 -14.03 -1.58
C CYS A 116 8.55 -15.35 -0.94
N GLN A 117 7.25 -15.53 -0.71
CA GLN A 117 6.68 -16.60 0.11
C GLN A 117 7.38 -16.77 1.47
N CYS A 118 7.70 -15.65 2.12
CA CYS A 118 8.62 -15.60 3.25
C CYS A 118 8.10 -14.75 4.40
N ARG A 119 8.77 -14.82 5.56
CA ARG A 119 8.51 -13.97 6.74
C ARG A 119 9.83 -13.54 7.38
N HIS A 120 9.84 -12.40 8.06
CA HIS A 120 11.05 -11.94 8.74
C HIS A 120 11.58 -13.01 9.72
N GLY A 121 12.88 -13.30 9.66
CA GLY A 121 13.55 -14.28 10.51
C GLY A 121 13.21 -15.75 10.22
N GLY A 122 12.40 -16.05 9.19
CA GLY A 122 12.11 -17.40 8.72
C GLY A 122 12.79 -17.71 7.39
N ALA A 123 13.17 -18.96 7.14
CA ALA A 123 13.44 -19.44 5.78
C ALA A 123 12.12 -19.85 5.12
#